data_AF-A0A9P1L6B4-F1
#
_entry.id   AF-A0A9P1L6B4-F1
#
_cell.length_a   1.000
_cell.length_b   1.000
_cell.length_c   1.000
_cell.angle_alpha   90.00
_cell.angle_beta   90.00
_cell.angle_gamma   90.00
#
_symmetry.space_group_name_H-M   'P 1'
#
loop_
_entity.id
_entity.type
_entity.pdbx_description
1 polymer ?
#
loop_
_entity_poly.entity_id
_entity_poly.type
_entity_poly.pdbx_seq_one_letter_code
_entity_poly.pdbx_strand_id
1 'polypeptide(L)'
;MERNRKLVVVCHCILNCNSKVEGLSTFEGTHNIVSELIEEGYGIIQLPCPEMIMYGIKRWGHTKEQFDNLFYKNQCRLMLEPYIKQFENYIKNNYKIKGIIAIDGSPSCGYNKTCSSNEWFGEISGCENLNEKINDIKLIDGKGIFIEELEKLLIENELEVQILGLDESIKDISELIKKLR
;
A
#
# COMPACT_ATOMS: atom_id res chain seq x y z
N MET A 1 -12.94 -18.48 25.24
CA MET A 1 -13.02 -17.23 24.47
C MET A 1 -12.53 -17.53 23.06
N GLU A 2 -13.38 -17.36 22.05
CA GLU A 2 -13.04 -17.75 20.67
C GLU A 2 -12.20 -16.67 19.99
N ARG A 3 -10.88 -16.87 19.95
CA ARG A 3 -9.93 -16.04 19.18
C ARG A 3 -8.96 -16.97 18.46
N ASN A 4 -9.01 -17.02 17.13
CA ASN A 4 -8.06 -17.82 16.33
C ASN A 4 -6.66 -17.18 16.21
N ARG A 5 -6.52 -15.91 16.64
CA ARG A 5 -5.28 -15.11 16.68
C ARG A 5 -4.57 -14.97 15.32
N LYS A 6 -5.29 -15.11 14.22
CA LYS A 6 -4.77 -14.89 12.86
C LYS A 6 -5.13 -13.48 12.41
N LEU A 7 -4.14 -12.75 11.95
CA LEU A 7 -4.27 -11.37 11.50
C LEU A 7 -3.70 -11.21 10.09
N VAL A 8 -4.27 -10.28 9.34
CA VAL A 8 -3.73 -9.78 8.08
C VAL A 8 -3.67 -8.26 8.15
N VAL A 9 -2.63 -7.68 7.56
CA VAL A 9 -2.49 -6.23 7.44
C VAL A 9 -2.80 -5.85 6.00
N VAL A 10 -3.50 -4.74 5.79
CA VAL A 10 -3.88 -4.29 4.44
C VAL A 10 -3.59 -2.81 4.25
N CYS A 11 -3.12 -2.43 3.07
CA CYS A 11 -3.07 -1.02 2.66
C CYS A 11 -4.46 -0.40 2.68
N HIS A 12 -4.54 0.88 3.03
CA HIS A 12 -5.79 1.57 3.34
C HIS A 12 -6.90 1.38 2.29
N CYS A 13 -6.55 1.53 1.01
CA CYS A 13 -7.50 1.50 -0.10
C CYS A 13 -8.14 0.13 -0.35
N ILE A 14 -7.64 -0.95 0.27
CA ILE A 14 -8.30 -2.26 0.25
C ILE A 14 -9.63 -2.20 1.02
N LEU A 15 -9.65 -1.54 2.19
CA LEU A 15 -10.89 -1.37 2.97
C LEU A 15 -11.69 -0.15 2.53
N ASN A 16 -11.04 0.86 1.95
CA ASN A 16 -11.68 2.12 1.55
C ASN A 16 -11.16 2.61 0.19
N CYS A 17 -11.71 2.07 -0.89
CA CYS A 17 -11.34 2.41 -2.26
C CYS A 17 -11.59 3.90 -2.59
N ASN A 18 -12.46 4.57 -1.85
CA ASN A 18 -12.68 6.02 -1.96
C ASN A 18 -11.44 6.85 -1.56
N SER A 19 -10.39 6.26 -0.99
CA SER A 19 -9.15 6.97 -0.69
C SER A 19 -8.20 7.10 -1.90
N LYS A 20 -8.48 6.38 -3.00
CA LYS A 20 -7.67 6.44 -4.22
C LYS A 20 -7.79 7.80 -4.89
N VAL A 21 -6.84 8.09 -5.78
CA VAL A 21 -6.97 9.22 -6.70
C VAL A 21 -8.24 9.04 -7.53
N GLU A 22 -8.95 10.13 -7.77
CA GLU A 22 -10.19 10.13 -8.53
C GLU A 22 -9.99 9.49 -9.92
N GLY A 23 -10.92 8.61 -10.31
CA GLY A 23 -10.86 7.87 -11.58
C GLY A 23 -10.10 6.54 -11.54
N LEU A 24 -9.39 6.20 -10.46
CA LEU A 24 -8.61 4.94 -10.37
C LEU A 24 -9.31 3.81 -9.60
N SER A 25 -10.48 4.05 -8.99
CA SER A 25 -11.21 3.00 -8.27
C SER A 25 -12.09 2.18 -9.22
N THR A 26 -11.95 0.86 -9.15
CA THR A 26 -12.82 -0.11 -9.84
C THR A 26 -13.91 -0.67 -8.93
N PHE A 27 -13.87 -0.35 -7.64
CA PHE A 27 -14.84 -0.77 -6.62
C PHE A 27 -15.51 0.45 -5.98
N GLU A 28 -16.78 0.31 -5.58
CA GLU A 28 -17.57 1.42 -5.01
C GLU A 28 -17.11 1.84 -3.61
N GLY A 29 -16.58 0.90 -2.81
CA GLY A 29 -16.23 1.19 -1.42
C GLY A 29 -15.09 0.34 -0.87
N THR A 30 -15.20 -0.97 -0.98
CA THR A 30 -14.24 -1.92 -0.41
C THR A 30 -13.86 -2.95 -1.47
N HIS A 31 -12.58 -3.33 -1.53
CA HIS A 31 -12.09 -4.33 -2.47
C HIS A 31 -12.64 -5.72 -2.12
N ASN A 32 -12.97 -6.54 -3.13
CA ASN A 32 -13.61 -7.84 -2.92
C ASN A 32 -12.81 -8.80 -2.02
N ILE A 33 -11.47 -8.77 -2.11
CA ILE A 33 -10.52 -9.53 -1.26
C ILE A 33 -10.89 -9.58 0.23
N VAL A 34 -11.54 -8.53 0.74
CA VAL A 34 -11.95 -8.42 2.13
C VAL A 34 -12.94 -9.52 2.53
N SER A 35 -13.84 -9.91 1.61
CA SER A 35 -14.78 -11.00 1.83
C SER A 35 -14.04 -12.33 2.02
N GLU A 36 -13.08 -12.67 1.17
CA GLU A 36 -12.29 -13.90 1.33
C GLU A 36 -11.47 -13.87 2.63
N LEU A 37 -10.91 -12.72 3.02
CA LEU A 37 -10.18 -12.59 4.28
C LEU A 37 -11.07 -12.86 5.50
N ILE A 38 -12.32 -12.38 5.46
CA ILE A 38 -13.32 -12.62 6.51
C ILE A 38 -13.72 -14.10 6.55
N GLU A 39 -13.99 -14.72 5.40
CA GLU A 39 -14.36 -16.14 5.29
C GLU A 39 -13.27 -17.07 5.81
N GLU A 40 -11.99 -16.73 5.59
CA GLU A 40 -10.83 -17.45 6.14
C GLU A 40 -10.60 -17.18 7.65
N GLY A 41 -11.38 -16.26 8.23
CA GLY A 41 -11.37 -15.92 9.65
C GLY A 41 -10.24 -14.99 10.08
N TYR A 42 -9.69 -14.17 9.19
CA TYR A 42 -8.66 -13.20 9.57
C TYR A 42 -9.24 -12.00 10.31
N GLY A 43 -8.56 -11.56 11.38
CA GLY A 43 -8.69 -10.18 11.85
C GLY A 43 -7.88 -9.25 10.93
N ILE A 44 -8.42 -8.07 10.61
CA ILE A 44 -7.81 -7.16 9.63
C ILE A 44 -7.28 -5.90 10.33
N ILE A 45 -6.01 -5.57 10.08
CA ILE A 45 -5.39 -4.30 10.49
C ILE A 45 -5.24 -3.41 9.25
N GLN A 46 -5.82 -2.22 9.29
CA GLN A 46 -5.70 -1.25 8.20
C GLN A 46 -4.52 -0.30 8.41
N LEU A 47 -3.57 -0.30 7.48
CA LEU A 47 -2.49 0.69 7.44
C LEU A 47 -3.02 2.08 7.06
N PRO A 48 -2.28 3.16 7.41
CA PRO A 48 -2.64 4.51 7.00
C PRO A 48 -2.41 4.67 5.48
N CYS A 49 -3.11 5.63 4.87
CA CYS A 49 -2.85 6.04 3.50
C CYS A 49 -1.95 7.27 3.52
N PRO A 50 -0.64 7.14 3.17
CA PRO A 50 0.27 8.28 3.24
C PRO A 50 -0.16 9.39 2.28
N GLU A 51 -0.65 9.04 1.09
CA GLU A 51 -1.11 10.01 0.11
C GLU A 51 -2.35 10.79 0.58
N MET A 52 -3.32 10.13 1.23
CA MET A 52 -4.48 10.81 1.80
C MET A 52 -4.08 11.72 2.96
N ILE A 53 -3.19 11.25 3.85
CA ILE A 53 -2.76 12.02 5.02
C ILE A 53 -1.97 13.25 4.61
N MET A 54 -1.12 13.15 3.59
CA MET A 54 -0.24 14.25 3.18
C MET A 54 -0.87 15.20 2.16
N TYR A 55 -1.73 14.70 1.27
CA TYR A 55 -2.26 15.49 0.14
C TYR A 55 -3.80 15.61 0.13
N GLY A 56 -4.51 14.83 0.93
CA GLY A 56 -5.97 14.80 0.96
C GLY A 56 -6.61 14.11 -0.24
N ILE A 57 -7.94 14.19 -0.32
CA ILE A 57 -8.72 13.49 -1.35
C ILE A 57 -8.64 14.17 -2.72
N LYS A 58 -8.53 15.51 -2.77
CA LYS A 58 -8.50 16.30 -4.02
C LYS A 58 -7.11 16.37 -4.66
N ARG A 59 -6.30 15.32 -4.49
CA ARG A 59 -4.92 15.26 -4.99
C ARG A 59 -4.86 14.73 -6.41
N TRP A 60 -3.81 15.10 -7.14
CA TRP A 60 -3.46 14.49 -8.42
C TRP A 60 -2.74 13.16 -8.25
N GLY A 61 -2.66 12.38 -9.33
CA GLY A 61 -1.81 11.20 -9.42
C GLY A 61 -0.33 11.59 -9.30
N HIS A 62 0.42 10.81 -8.52
CA HIS A 62 1.84 11.01 -8.30
C HIS A 62 2.65 9.80 -8.79
N THR A 63 3.95 9.98 -8.97
CA THR A 63 4.91 8.91 -9.22
C THR A 63 5.85 8.69 -8.04
N LYS A 64 6.55 7.55 -8.05
CA LYS A 64 7.54 7.18 -7.04
C LYS A 64 8.56 8.29 -6.81
N GLU A 65 9.07 8.90 -7.88
CA GLU A 65 10.12 9.91 -7.85
C GLU A 65 9.69 11.17 -7.09
N GLN A 66 8.41 11.55 -7.16
CA GLN A 66 7.88 12.67 -6.39
C GLN A 66 7.83 12.36 -4.88
N PHE A 67 7.68 11.09 -4.52
CA PHE A 67 7.68 10.60 -3.13
C PHE A 67 9.07 10.18 -2.64
N ASP A 68 10.05 10.02 -3.53
CA ASP A 68 11.42 9.62 -3.19
C ASP A 68 12.24 10.80 -2.65
N ASN A 69 11.82 11.32 -1.50
CA ASN A 69 12.50 12.40 -0.81
C ASN A 69 12.47 12.20 0.71
N LEU A 70 13.37 12.87 1.43
CA LEU A 70 13.52 12.70 2.88
C LEU A 70 12.26 13.10 3.67
N PHE A 71 11.53 14.12 3.23
CA PHE A 71 10.32 14.56 3.93
C PHE A 71 9.23 13.47 3.89
N TYR A 72 8.97 12.92 2.70
CA TYR A 72 7.98 11.86 2.52
C TYR A 72 8.37 10.59 3.29
N LYS A 73 9.62 10.13 3.14
CA LYS A 73 10.13 8.95 3.85
C LYS A 73 10.00 9.09 5.38
N ASN A 74 10.35 10.26 5.92
CA ASN A 74 10.20 10.52 7.36
C ASN A 74 8.74 10.47 7.81
N GLN A 75 7.82 11.04 7.02
CA GLN A 75 6.39 10.95 7.31
C GLN A 75 5.87 9.51 7.23
N CYS A 76 6.32 8.70 6.24
CA CYS A 76 6.00 7.28 6.18
C CYS A 76 6.40 6.56 7.47
N ARG A 77 7.62 6.78 7.95
CA ARG A 77 8.12 6.16 9.18
C ARG A 77 7.31 6.56 10.41
N LEU A 78 6.98 7.85 10.56
CA LEU A 78 6.13 8.34 11.65
C LEU A 78 4.73 7.70 11.63
N MET A 79 4.14 7.55 10.44
CA MET A 79 2.84 6.90 10.27
C MET A 79 2.88 5.40 10.60
N LEU A 80 4.00 4.74 10.31
CA LEU A 80 4.18 3.29 10.48
C LEU A 80 4.59 2.89 11.90
N GLU A 81 5.30 3.75 12.63
CA GLU A 81 5.76 3.48 14.00
C GLU A 81 4.69 2.88 14.94
N PRO A 82 3.45 3.42 15.05
CA PRO A 82 2.44 2.80 15.91
C PRO A 82 2.03 1.40 15.46
N TYR A 83 2.10 1.10 14.16
CA TYR A 83 1.77 -0.22 13.62
C TYR A 83 2.87 -1.23 13.88
N ILE A 84 4.14 -0.83 13.78
CA ILE A 84 5.27 -1.69 14.16
C ILE A 84 5.15 -2.12 15.62
N LYS A 85 4.89 -1.17 16.53
CA LYS A 85 4.64 -1.45 17.96
C LYS A 85 3.41 -2.36 18.16
N GLN A 86 2.37 -2.17 17.35
CA GLN A 86 1.19 -3.02 17.37
C GLN A 86 1.53 -4.46 16.92
N PHE A 87 2.35 -4.62 15.88
CA PHE A 87 2.77 -5.92 15.36
C PHE A 87 3.61 -6.68 16.37
N GLU A 88 4.62 -6.02 16.94
CA GLU A 88 5.45 -6.57 18.03
C GLU A 88 4.59 -7.09 19.18
N ASN A 89 3.61 -6.28 19.63
CA ASN A 89 2.74 -6.66 20.73
C ASN A 89 1.87 -7.89 20.38
N TYR A 90 1.31 -7.95 19.18
CA TYR A 90 0.55 -9.11 18.73
C TYR A 90 1.42 -10.36 18.68
N ILE A 91 2.59 -10.28 18.05
CA ILE A 91 3.51 -11.41 17.88
C ILE A 91 3.99 -11.92 19.24
N LYS A 92 4.40 -11.02 20.15
CA LYS A 92 4.79 -11.34 21.54
C LYS A 92 3.68 -12.05 22.32
N ASN A 93 2.41 -11.80 21.98
CA ASN A 93 1.25 -12.42 22.61
C ASN A 93 0.69 -13.61 21.81
N ASN A 94 1.51 -14.25 20.98
CA ASN A 94 1.18 -15.45 20.20
C ASN A 94 0.05 -15.24 19.17
N TYR A 95 -0.05 -14.04 18.60
CA TYR A 95 -0.81 -13.80 17.39
C TYR A 95 0.07 -14.00 16.16
N LYS A 96 -0.55 -14.36 15.04
CA LYS A 96 0.12 -14.61 13.77
C LYS A 96 -0.33 -13.56 12.76
N ILE A 97 0.56 -12.65 12.39
CA ILE A 97 0.35 -11.76 11.25
C ILE A 97 0.76 -12.54 10.00
N LYS A 98 -0.22 -12.96 9.20
CA LYS A 98 0.02 -13.84 8.05
C LYS A 98 0.61 -13.15 6.84
N GLY A 99 0.45 -11.84 6.75
CA GLY A 99 1.06 -11.03 5.73
C GLY A 99 0.51 -9.61 5.70
N ILE A 100 1.17 -8.78 4.90
CA ILE A 100 0.75 -7.42 4.58
C ILE A 100 0.37 -7.39 3.11
N ILE A 101 -0.86 -7.00 2.80
CA ILE A 101 -1.35 -6.88 1.43
C ILE A 101 -1.15 -5.43 0.95
N ALA A 102 -0.20 -5.28 0.04
CA ALA A 102 0.17 -4.07 -0.66
C ALA A 102 -0.62 -3.94 -1.98
N ILE A 103 -0.62 -2.77 -2.62
CA ILE A 103 -1.35 -2.52 -3.88
C ILE A 103 -0.36 -2.20 -4.99
N ASP A 104 -0.18 -3.14 -5.92
CA ASP A 104 0.74 -2.96 -7.04
C ASP A 104 0.34 -1.79 -7.94
N GLY A 105 1.35 -1.08 -8.43
CA GLY A 105 1.20 0.13 -9.23
C GLY A 105 1.06 1.43 -8.42
N SER A 106 0.82 1.35 -7.11
CA SER A 106 0.85 2.56 -6.28
C SER A 106 2.30 3.08 -6.10
N PRO A 107 2.55 4.38 -6.28
CA PRO A 107 3.85 5.00 -6.00
C PRO A 107 4.25 4.93 -4.52
N SER A 108 3.27 4.71 -3.62
CA SER A 108 3.48 4.54 -2.18
C SER A 108 3.39 3.08 -1.75
N CYS A 109 2.29 2.44 -2.14
CA CYS A 109 1.86 1.14 -1.62
C CYS A 109 2.20 -0.05 -2.55
N GLY A 110 2.91 0.18 -3.67
CA GLY A 110 3.34 -0.88 -4.59
C GLY A 110 4.39 -1.80 -3.97
N TYR A 111 4.33 -3.10 -4.28
CA TYR A 111 5.31 -4.06 -3.78
C TYR A 111 6.10 -4.73 -4.91
N ASN A 112 5.42 -5.31 -5.89
CA ASN A 112 6.08 -5.88 -7.06
C ASN A 112 6.27 -4.80 -8.13
N LYS A 113 5.29 -3.91 -8.29
CA LYS A 113 5.29 -2.85 -9.30
C LYS A 113 4.90 -1.50 -8.72
N THR A 114 5.40 -0.44 -9.32
CA THR A 114 5.15 0.95 -8.89
C THR A 114 5.08 1.91 -10.09
N CYS A 115 4.26 2.95 -9.98
CA CYS A 115 4.16 4.01 -10.98
C CYS A 115 5.37 4.93 -10.91
N SER A 116 6.08 5.10 -12.02
CA SER A 116 7.35 5.83 -12.12
C SER A 116 7.34 6.77 -13.32
N SER A 117 7.97 7.93 -13.14
CA SER A 117 8.31 8.89 -14.20
C SER A 117 9.37 9.85 -13.68
N ASN A 118 10.39 10.12 -14.50
CA ASN A 118 11.37 11.17 -14.22
C ASN A 118 10.88 12.55 -14.67
N GLU A 119 9.90 12.59 -15.56
CA GLU A 119 9.41 13.82 -16.19
C GLU A 119 8.10 14.34 -15.57
N TRP A 120 7.45 13.59 -14.68
CA TRP A 120 6.18 13.97 -14.05
C TRP A 120 6.35 14.97 -12.90
N PHE A 121 6.58 16.24 -13.26
CA PHE A 121 6.68 17.37 -12.35
C PHE A 121 6.40 18.70 -13.07
N GLY A 122 6.15 19.76 -12.30
CA GLY A 122 5.93 21.12 -12.81
C GLY A 122 4.48 21.56 -12.73
N GLU A 123 4.18 22.70 -13.35
CA GLU A 123 2.83 23.28 -13.41
C GLU A 123 2.10 22.83 -14.68
N ILE A 124 0.88 22.31 -14.54
CA ILE A 124 0.12 21.76 -15.67
C ILE A 124 -0.35 22.88 -16.60
N SER A 125 -0.80 24.01 -16.04
CA SER A 125 -1.44 25.07 -16.84
C SER A 125 -0.52 25.75 -17.85
N GLY A 126 0.80 25.57 -17.73
CA GLY A 126 1.81 26.13 -18.64
C GLY A 126 2.71 25.08 -19.28
N CYS A 127 2.36 23.79 -19.22
CA CYS A 127 3.22 22.73 -19.72
C CYS A 127 3.05 22.52 -21.23
N GLU A 128 4.00 23.04 -22.01
CA GLU A 128 4.01 22.88 -23.48
C GLU A 128 4.20 21.42 -23.91
N ASN A 129 4.97 20.64 -23.15
CA ASN A 129 5.29 19.25 -23.45
C ASN A 129 4.51 18.23 -22.58
N LEU A 130 3.27 18.57 -22.20
CA LEU A 130 2.46 17.73 -21.31
C LEU A 130 2.29 16.30 -21.84
N ASN A 131 2.08 16.12 -23.15
CA ASN A 131 1.93 14.80 -23.76
C ASN A 131 3.22 13.96 -23.61
N GLU A 132 4.39 14.57 -23.72
CA GLU A 132 5.67 13.87 -23.53
C GLU A 132 5.83 13.41 -22.08
N LYS A 133 5.49 14.28 -21.12
CA LYS A 133 5.49 13.92 -19.69
C LYS A 133 4.52 12.78 -19.37
N ILE A 134 3.31 12.82 -19.94
CA ILE A 134 2.33 11.73 -19.78
C ILE A 134 2.88 10.42 -20.35
N ASN A 135 3.55 10.46 -21.50
CA ASN A 135 4.10 9.27 -22.15
C ASN A 135 5.31 8.66 -21.41
N ASP A 136 6.00 9.41 -20.55
CA ASP A 136 7.06 8.86 -19.70
C ASP A 136 6.51 8.09 -18.48
N ILE A 137 5.26 8.35 -18.08
CA ILE A 137 4.61 7.63 -16.97
C ILE A 137 4.48 6.15 -17.33
N LYS A 138 5.08 5.32 -16.49
CA LYS A 138 5.15 3.88 -16.72
C LYS A 138 5.05 3.10 -15.42
N LEU A 139 4.60 1.86 -15.55
CA LEU A 139 4.64 0.88 -14.49
C LEU A 139 5.98 0.14 -14.57
N ILE A 140 6.78 0.19 -13.51
CA ILE A 140 8.06 -0.52 -13.42
C ILE A 140 8.03 -1.55 -12.31
N ASP A 141 8.92 -2.54 -12.39
CA ASP A 141 9.20 -3.43 -11.27
C ASP A 141 9.87 -2.65 -10.14
N GLY A 142 9.34 -2.80 -8.92
CA GLY A 142 9.83 -2.10 -7.74
C GLY A 142 8.74 -1.75 -6.75
N LYS A 143 9.20 -1.26 -5.59
CA LYS A 143 8.35 -0.91 -4.46
C LYS A 143 8.01 0.58 -4.45
N GLY A 144 6.84 0.90 -3.92
CA GLY A 144 6.49 2.26 -3.54
C GLY A 144 7.18 2.68 -2.25
N ILE A 145 7.35 3.98 -2.05
CA ILE A 145 8.20 4.52 -0.98
C ILE A 145 7.69 4.15 0.43
N PHE A 146 6.37 4.06 0.62
CA PHE A 146 5.80 3.68 1.91
C PHE A 146 6.08 2.21 2.25
N ILE A 147 6.07 1.33 1.26
CA ILE A 147 6.42 -0.10 1.44
C ILE A 147 7.92 -0.28 1.66
N GLU A 148 8.77 0.49 0.98
CA GLU A 148 10.22 0.46 1.24
C GLU A 148 10.54 0.84 2.69
N GLU A 149 9.90 1.89 3.22
CA GLU A 149 10.09 2.28 4.62
C GLU A 149 9.48 1.28 5.61
N LEU A 150 8.35 0.67 5.27
CA LEU A 150 7.76 -0.42 6.06
C LEU A 150 8.69 -1.63 6.16
N GLU A 151 9.28 -2.08 5.05
CA GLU A 151 10.22 -3.20 5.09
C GLU A 151 11.46 -2.90 5.92
N LYS A 152 12.02 -1.68 5.81
CA LYS A 152 13.13 -1.27 6.68
C LYS A 152 12.74 -1.34 8.15
N LEU A 153 11.56 -0.82 8.50
CA LEU A 153 11.06 -0.88 9.87
C LEU A 153 10.81 -2.31 10.35
N LEU A 154 10.30 -3.21 9.51
CA LEU A 154 10.16 -4.62 9.85
C LEU A 154 11.52 -5.27 10.16
N ILE A 155 12.53 -5.01 9.32
CA ILE A 155 13.90 -5.53 9.49
C ILE A 155 14.54 -4.96 10.77
N GLU A 156 14.45 -3.65 10.97
CA GLU A 156 15.03 -2.94 12.12
C GLU A 156 14.44 -3.41 13.46
N ASN A 157 13.19 -3.89 13.47
CA ASN A 157 12.50 -4.40 14.66
C ASN A 157 12.41 -5.93 14.70
N GLU A 158 13.19 -6.63 13.85
CA GLU A 158 13.28 -8.09 13.80
C GLU A 158 11.92 -8.79 13.61
N LEU A 159 11.03 -8.16 12.82
CA LEU A 159 9.69 -8.65 12.53
C LEU A 159 9.65 -9.41 11.21
N GLU A 160 9.51 -10.73 11.29
CA GLU A 160 9.36 -11.61 10.13
C GLU A 160 7.89 -11.63 9.63
N VAL A 161 7.51 -10.64 8.83
CA VAL A 161 6.18 -10.56 8.21
C VAL A 161 6.33 -10.42 6.70
N GLN A 162 5.74 -11.34 5.93
CA GLN A 162 5.74 -11.28 4.47
C GLN A 162 4.84 -10.16 3.93
N ILE A 163 5.26 -9.54 2.83
CA ILE A 163 4.46 -8.59 2.06
C ILE A 163 4.06 -9.23 0.74
N LEU A 164 2.78 -9.06 0.36
CA LEU A 164 2.19 -9.59 -0.86
C LEU A 164 1.61 -8.41 -1.66
N GLY A 165 2.01 -8.27 -2.92
CA GLY A 165 1.40 -7.30 -3.84
C GLY A 165 0.08 -7.82 -4.40
N LEU A 166 -0.97 -7.02 -4.29
CA LEU A 166 -2.24 -7.23 -4.96
C LEU A 166 -2.23 -6.48 -6.31
N ASP A 167 -2.29 -7.24 -7.40
CA ASP A 167 -2.48 -6.71 -8.75
C ASP A 167 -3.99 -6.65 -9.05
N GLU A 168 -4.56 -5.45 -9.03
CA GLU A 168 -5.99 -5.23 -9.23
C GLU A 168 -6.45 -5.47 -10.68
N SER A 169 -5.53 -5.71 -11.62
CA SER A 169 -5.87 -6.14 -12.98
C SER A 169 -6.21 -7.64 -13.04
N ILE A 170 -5.82 -8.42 -12.03
CA ILE A 170 -6.05 -9.86 -11.95
C ILE A 170 -7.39 -10.13 -11.25
N LYS A 171 -8.28 -10.87 -11.93
CA LYS A 171 -9.61 -11.23 -11.38
C LYS A 171 -9.55 -12.34 -10.33
N ASP A 172 -8.60 -13.28 -10.46
CA ASP A 172 -8.45 -14.41 -9.55
C ASP A 172 -7.38 -14.09 -8.49
N ILE A 173 -7.84 -13.79 -7.29
CA ILE A 173 -6.99 -13.50 -6.12
C ILE A 173 -6.73 -14.73 -5.25
N SER A 174 -7.16 -15.93 -5.66
CA SER A 174 -7.05 -17.16 -4.88
C SER A 174 -5.60 -17.55 -4.59
N GLU A 175 -4.67 -17.23 -5.49
CA GLU A 175 -3.25 -17.48 -5.27
C GLU A 175 -2.68 -16.62 -4.14
N LEU A 176 -3.10 -15.36 -4.05
CA LEU A 176 -2.69 -14.45 -2.98
C LEU A 176 -3.22 -14.93 -1.64
N ILE A 177 -4.49 -15.35 -1.58
CA ILE A 177 -5.08 -15.94 -0.36
C ILE A 177 -4.36 -17.23 0.06
N LYS A 178 -3.98 -18.09 -0.89
CA LYS A 178 -3.20 -19.31 -0.60
C LYS A 178 -1.86 -19.00 0.07
N LYS A 179 -1.19 -17.90 -0.29
CA LYS A 179 0.09 -17.46 0.31
C LYS A 179 -0.06 -17.02 1.78
N LEU A 180 -1.27 -16.71 2.25
CA LEU A 180 -1.54 -16.33 3.64
C LEU A 180 -1.78 -17.53 4.58
N ARG A 181 -2.15 -18.69 4.02
CA ARG A 181 -2.51 -19.89 4.80
C ARG A 181 -1.29 -20.49 5.50
#